data_AF-A0A6B8M0N5-F1
#
_entry.id   AF-A0A6B8M0N5-F1
#
_cell.length_a   1.000
_cell.length_b   1.000
_cell.length_c   1.000
_cell.angle_alpha   90.00
_cell.angle_beta   90.00
_cell.angle_gamma   90.00
#
_symmetry.space_group_name_H-M   'P 1'
#
loop_
_entity.id
_entity.type
_entity.pdbx_description
1 polymer ?
#
loop_
_entity_poly.entity_id
_entity_poly.type
_entity_poly.pdbx_seq_one_letter_code
_entity_poly.pdbx_strand_id
1 'polypeptide(L)'
;MGSPGDKSPLRGRIRRGRRTLLKAGKRERRDLFSQSGLTTKDAAGLAPADDFVIVVNPDAGGERRRLAEAVTAALAARGRRVVVETAIHRGHIRQTAESVRAGALLVAGGDGSVNEAVRGLLARPGPRPKLGVVPQGTVNVLAQELRLPKDGAALAEIFLRGATKPLYVGLANGRPFTLMASAGLDAEVVKTVDIGRKRLKRHLGRLAYALAAAKIFARGGFPDIEAETDAGALRAKCVVVAKSRYYGGNYVIDASADVTRPGLSLVALTEVSPRAALALFRYVATGRLDEAGCVKRLAIRKATLRGAGAAQIDGDYLGPAPVEICEAEETLDVFAA
;
A
#
# COMPACT_ATOMS: atom_id res chain seq x y z
N MET A 1 56.70 -26.49 -35.56
CA MET A 1 55.76 -27.63 -35.56
C MET A 1 54.85 -27.48 -34.35
N GLY A 2 53.52 -27.45 -34.38
CA GLY A 2 52.53 -27.29 -35.44
C GLY A 2 51.23 -26.73 -34.82
N SER A 3 50.46 -26.01 -35.63
CA SER A 3 48.99 -25.91 -35.50
C SER A 3 48.40 -27.12 -36.28
N PRO A 4 47.15 -27.59 -36.09
CA PRO A 4 45.87 -26.83 -36.01
C PRO A 4 44.95 -27.33 -34.86
N GLY A 5 43.95 -26.60 -34.33
CA GLY A 5 42.69 -26.19 -34.95
C GLY A 5 41.54 -27.11 -34.48
N ASP A 6 40.51 -26.58 -33.79
CA ASP A 6 39.12 -26.58 -34.27
C ASP A 6 38.15 -25.89 -33.28
N LYS A 7 37.11 -25.31 -33.86
CA LYS A 7 36.13 -24.35 -33.36
C LYS A 7 34.97 -25.08 -32.68
N SER A 8 34.57 -24.66 -31.48
CA SER A 8 33.28 -25.06 -30.89
C SER A 8 32.16 -24.03 -31.19
N PRO A 9 31.09 -24.40 -31.93
CA PRO A 9 30.04 -23.48 -32.39
C PRO A 9 28.91 -23.26 -31.36
N LEU A 10 29.20 -23.28 -30.06
CA LEU A 10 28.17 -23.30 -29.01
C LEU A 10 27.96 -21.96 -28.29
N ARG A 11 28.88 -21.00 -28.42
CA ARG A 11 28.72 -19.66 -27.80
C ARG A 11 27.90 -18.65 -28.64
N GLY A 12 27.67 -18.93 -29.92
CA GLY A 12 26.88 -18.06 -30.83
C GLY A 12 25.36 -18.26 -30.76
N ARG A 13 24.88 -19.47 -30.43
CA ARG A 13 23.43 -19.79 -30.45
C ARG A 13 22.67 -19.30 -29.20
N ILE A 14 23.32 -19.24 -28.03
CA ILE A 14 22.67 -18.78 -26.78
C ILE A 14 22.48 -17.25 -26.76
N ARG A 15 23.40 -16.49 -27.37
CA ARG A 15 23.27 -15.02 -27.50
C ARG A 15 22.23 -14.59 -28.54
N ARG A 16 22.02 -15.36 -29.61
CA ARG A 16 20.95 -15.08 -30.59
C ARG A 16 19.57 -15.40 -30.02
N GLY A 17 19.38 -16.57 -29.39
CA GLY A 17 18.09 -16.98 -28.79
C GLY A 17 17.57 -16.05 -27.70
N ARG A 18 18.43 -15.52 -26.82
CA ARG A 18 18.03 -14.51 -25.81
C ARG A 18 17.64 -13.17 -26.43
N ARG A 19 18.27 -12.76 -27.55
CA ARG A 19 17.95 -11.50 -28.25
C ARG A 19 16.66 -11.62 -29.07
N THR A 20 16.33 -12.79 -29.60
CA THR A 20 15.03 -13.05 -30.26
C THR A 20 13.89 -13.19 -29.26
N LEU A 21 14.09 -13.83 -28.09
CA LEU A 21 13.07 -13.91 -27.03
C LEU A 21 12.80 -12.55 -26.35
N LEU A 22 13.83 -11.72 -26.14
CA LEU A 22 13.64 -10.34 -25.66
C LEU A 22 13.03 -9.40 -26.72
N LYS A 23 13.18 -9.70 -28.02
CA LYS A 23 12.53 -8.94 -29.10
C LYS A 23 11.09 -9.41 -29.36
N ALA A 24 10.80 -10.70 -29.24
CA ALA A 24 9.45 -11.25 -29.34
C ALA A 24 8.56 -10.76 -28.19
N GLY A 25 9.06 -10.80 -26.95
CA GLY A 25 8.36 -10.26 -25.79
C GLY A 25 8.25 -8.72 -25.74
N LYS A 26 9.02 -7.99 -26.58
CA LYS A 26 8.88 -6.52 -26.77
C LYS A 26 7.91 -6.17 -27.90
N ARG A 27 7.71 -7.04 -28.89
CA ARG A 27 6.73 -6.87 -29.97
C ARG A 27 5.33 -7.26 -29.51
N GLU A 28 5.17 -8.39 -28.83
CA GLU A 28 3.87 -8.78 -28.24
C GLU A 28 3.37 -7.81 -27.16
N ARG A 29 4.27 -7.06 -26.50
CA ARG A 29 3.89 -5.99 -25.54
C ARG A 29 3.55 -4.65 -26.19
N ARG A 30 3.91 -4.42 -27.46
CA ARG A 30 3.54 -3.21 -28.23
C ARG A 30 2.27 -3.40 -29.04
N ASP A 31 1.95 -4.63 -29.43
CA ASP A 31 0.95 -4.87 -30.48
C ASP A 31 -0.48 -5.14 -29.95
N LEU A 32 -0.70 -5.24 -28.63
CA LEU A 32 -2.03 -5.46 -28.04
C LEU A 32 -2.78 -4.17 -27.63
N PHE A 33 -2.12 -3.00 -27.69
CA PHE A 33 -2.74 -1.70 -27.37
C PHE A 33 -2.97 -0.81 -28.60
N SER A 34 -2.67 -1.29 -29.81
CA SER A 34 -2.87 -0.46 -31.02
C SER A 34 -4.32 -0.34 -31.47
N GLN A 35 -5.26 -1.08 -30.84
CA GLN A 35 -6.69 -1.02 -31.19
C GLN A 35 -7.55 -0.12 -30.28
N SER A 36 -6.97 0.61 -29.32
CA SER A 36 -7.71 1.56 -28.48
C SER A 36 -7.21 3.01 -28.52
N GLY A 37 -6.46 3.39 -29.57
CA GLY A 37 -6.16 4.80 -29.87
C GLY A 37 -5.43 5.62 -28.79
N LEU A 38 -4.80 4.99 -27.80
CA LEU A 38 -4.19 5.69 -26.65
C LEU A 38 -2.66 5.55 -26.71
N THR A 39 -1.98 6.65 -27.04
CA THR A 39 -0.52 6.72 -27.03
C THR A 39 -0.01 7.34 -25.72
N THR A 40 1.19 6.93 -25.31
CA THR A 40 1.91 7.37 -24.09
C THR A 40 2.37 8.83 -24.12
N LYS A 41 1.77 9.72 -24.91
CA LYS A 41 2.27 11.09 -25.13
C LYS A 41 1.23 12.22 -24.98
N ASP A 42 -0.01 11.91 -24.63
CA ASP A 42 -1.12 12.89 -24.67
C ASP A 42 -1.52 13.47 -23.30
N ALA A 43 -0.67 13.37 -22.27
CA ALA A 43 -0.94 13.98 -20.96
C ALA A 43 -0.86 15.53 -20.96
N ALA A 44 -0.32 16.14 -22.03
CA ALA A 44 -0.04 17.57 -22.09
C ALA A 44 -1.25 18.45 -22.50
N GLY A 45 -2.34 17.86 -23.00
CA GLY A 45 -3.50 18.58 -23.55
C GLY A 45 -4.83 18.35 -22.82
N LEU A 46 -4.80 17.77 -21.62
CA LEU A 46 -6.00 17.37 -20.88
C LEU A 46 -6.69 18.58 -20.23
N ALA A 47 -8.01 18.68 -20.39
CA ALA A 47 -8.83 19.66 -19.69
C ALA A 47 -9.01 19.18 -18.24
N PRO A 48 -8.56 19.92 -17.21
CA PRO A 48 -8.17 19.31 -15.94
C PRO A 48 -9.30 18.70 -15.10
N ALA A 49 -10.57 19.04 -15.31
CA ALA A 49 -11.63 18.70 -14.35
C ALA A 49 -12.29 17.33 -14.60
N ASP A 50 -12.23 16.82 -15.83
CA ASP A 50 -13.07 15.69 -16.26
C ASP A 50 -12.30 14.41 -16.69
N ASP A 51 -10.98 14.48 -16.75
CA ASP A 51 -10.16 13.39 -17.27
C ASP A 51 -9.69 12.43 -16.16
N PHE A 52 -9.58 11.14 -16.50
CA PHE A 52 -9.05 10.09 -15.62
C PHE A 52 -7.67 9.63 -16.10
N VAL A 53 -6.72 9.55 -15.17
CA VAL A 53 -5.45 8.85 -15.38
C VAL A 53 -5.44 7.61 -14.50
N ILE A 54 -5.23 6.45 -15.09
CA ILE A 54 -5.10 5.17 -14.38
C ILE A 54 -3.64 4.73 -14.42
N VAL A 55 -3.00 4.64 -13.25
CA VAL A 55 -1.65 4.10 -13.13
C VAL A 55 -1.69 2.68 -12.58
N VAL A 56 -1.18 1.72 -13.37
CA VAL A 56 -1.24 0.28 -13.09
C VAL A 56 0.10 -0.22 -12.57
N ASN A 57 0.10 -0.84 -11.38
CA ASN A 57 1.25 -1.59 -10.89
C ASN A 57 1.24 -3.01 -11.47
N PRO A 58 2.17 -3.37 -12.39
CA PRO A 58 2.16 -4.70 -13.02
C PRO A 58 2.51 -5.83 -12.05
N ASP A 59 3.14 -5.53 -10.92
CA ASP A 59 3.52 -6.52 -9.90
C ASP A 59 2.38 -6.80 -8.89
N ALA A 60 1.28 -6.03 -8.95
CA ALA A 60 0.13 -6.22 -8.09
C ALA A 60 -0.81 -7.31 -8.65
N GLY A 61 -0.77 -8.52 -8.06
CA GLY A 61 -1.79 -9.57 -8.23
C GLY A 61 -2.00 -10.09 -9.66
N GLY A 62 -1.46 -11.27 -9.99
CA GLY A 62 -1.41 -11.81 -11.36
C GLY A 62 -2.75 -11.99 -12.10
N GLU A 63 -3.89 -12.13 -11.40
CA GLU A 63 -5.22 -12.29 -12.03
C GLU A 63 -6.03 -10.99 -12.10
N ARG A 64 -5.57 -9.90 -11.49
CA ARG A 64 -6.42 -8.71 -11.23
C ARG A 64 -6.24 -7.57 -12.24
N ARG A 65 -5.38 -7.75 -13.25
CA ARG A 65 -5.25 -6.81 -14.38
C ARG A 65 -6.58 -6.50 -15.07
N ARG A 66 -7.47 -7.49 -15.12
CA ARG A 66 -8.84 -7.39 -15.66
C ARG A 66 -9.68 -6.29 -15.00
N LEU A 67 -9.43 -5.97 -13.72
CA LEU A 67 -10.21 -4.94 -13.03
C LEU A 67 -9.91 -3.54 -13.57
N ALA A 68 -8.64 -3.20 -13.80
CA ALA A 68 -8.27 -1.92 -14.39
C ALA A 68 -8.79 -1.81 -15.84
N GLU A 69 -8.73 -2.90 -16.59
CA GLU A 69 -9.29 -2.97 -17.95
C GLU A 69 -10.81 -2.76 -17.94
N ALA A 70 -11.54 -3.42 -17.04
CA ALA A 70 -12.98 -3.26 -16.90
C ALA A 70 -13.37 -1.83 -16.48
N VAL A 71 -12.66 -1.23 -15.52
CA VAL A 71 -12.85 0.17 -15.12
C VAL A 71 -12.59 1.11 -16.30
N THR A 72 -11.48 0.90 -17.01
CA THR A 72 -11.13 1.72 -18.20
C THR A 72 -12.24 1.66 -19.24
N ALA A 73 -12.70 0.45 -19.57
CA ALA A 73 -13.76 0.23 -20.55
C ALA A 73 -15.08 0.88 -20.12
N ALA A 74 -15.48 0.75 -18.84
CA ALA A 74 -16.71 1.34 -18.32
C ALA A 74 -16.68 2.87 -18.32
N LEU A 75 -15.54 3.49 -17.94
CA LEU A 75 -15.35 4.94 -18.01
C LEU A 75 -15.38 5.44 -19.47
N ALA A 76 -14.69 4.76 -20.38
CA ALA A 76 -14.65 5.11 -21.80
C ALA A 76 -16.04 4.97 -22.47
N ALA A 77 -16.80 3.92 -22.13
CA ALA A 77 -18.16 3.72 -22.62
C ALA A 77 -19.13 4.85 -22.21
N ARG A 78 -18.79 5.61 -21.16
CA ARG A 78 -19.53 6.80 -20.71
C ARG A 78 -18.95 8.11 -21.26
N GLY A 79 -18.13 8.02 -22.31
CA GLY A 79 -17.55 9.17 -23.01
C GLY A 79 -16.44 9.88 -22.24
N ARG A 80 -15.90 9.28 -21.16
CA ARG A 80 -14.80 9.88 -20.40
C ARG A 80 -13.47 9.60 -21.09
N ARG A 81 -12.59 10.59 -21.08
CA ARG A 81 -11.21 10.43 -21.52
C ARG A 81 -10.42 9.73 -20.42
N VAL A 82 -9.82 8.59 -20.75
CA VAL A 82 -9.05 7.77 -19.81
C VAL A 82 -7.66 7.53 -20.39
N VAL A 83 -6.63 7.95 -19.67
CA VAL A 83 -5.23 7.62 -20.00
C VAL A 83 -4.78 6.51 -19.07
N VAL A 84 -4.21 5.44 -19.62
CA VAL A 84 -3.70 4.31 -18.84
C VAL A 84 -2.18 4.26 -18.93
N GLU A 85 -1.53 4.32 -17.78
CA GLU A 85 -0.08 4.22 -17.62
C GLU A 85 0.26 2.95 -16.84
N THR A 86 1.41 2.34 -17.15
CA THR A 86 1.93 1.21 -16.39
C THR A 86 3.19 1.61 -15.62
N ALA A 87 3.23 1.32 -14.32
CA ALA A 87 4.39 1.52 -13.48
C ALA A 87 5.58 0.69 -14.00
N ILE A 88 6.72 1.34 -14.28
CA ILE A 88 7.89 0.68 -14.89
C ILE A 88 9.05 0.46 -13.90
N HIS A 89 9.02 1.16 -12.76
CA HIS A 89 9.95 0.99 -11.65
C HIS A 89 9.30 1.44 -10.34
N ARG A 90 9.96 1.15 -9.21
CA ARG A 90 9.55 1.65 -7.89
C ARG A 90 9.55 3.17 -7.87
N GLY A 91 8.54 3.80 -7.28
CA GLY A 91 8.39 5.24 -7.26
C GLY A 91 7.80 5.84 -8.53
N HIS A 92 7.55 5.07 -9.60
CA HIS A 92 6.91 5.61 -10.80
C HIS A 92 5.50 6.15 -10.48
N ILE A 93 4.73 5.44 -9.65
CA ILE A 93 3.39 5.88 -9.23
C ILE A 93 3.44 7.22 -8.49
N ARG A 94 4.43 7.38 -7.61
CA ARG A 94 4.69 8.65 -6.94
C ARG A 94 4.98 9.77 -7.94
N GLN A 95 5.86 9.54 -8.92
CA GLN A 95 6.20 10.53 -9.94
C GLN A 95 5.01 10.91 -10.83
N THR A 96 4.18 9.93 -11.22
CA THR A 96 2.91 10.18 -11.90
C THR A 96 2.03 11.06 -11.02
N ALA A 97 1.85 10.73 -9.75
CA ALA A 97 1.04 11.53 -8.83
C ALA A 97 1.55 12.98 -8.67
N GLU A 98 2.87 13.20 -8.60
CA GLU A 98 3.48 14.53 -8.48
C GLU A 98 3.23 15.42 -9.71
N SER A 99 3.08 14.82 -10.91
CA SER A 99 3.08 15.56 -12.18
C SER A 99 1.77 15.48 -12.97
N VAL A 100 0.88 14.54 -12.64
CA VAL A 100 -0.35 14.29 -13.39
C VAL A 100 -1.22 15.53 -13.49
N ARG A 101 -1.82 15.73 -14.66
CA ARG A 101 -2.79 16.79 -14.96
C ARG A 101 -4.08 16.13 -15.39
N ALA A 102 -4.93 15.83 -14.43
CA ALA A 102 -6.21 15.16 -14.62
C ALA A 102 -7.15 15.52 -13.48
N GLY A 103 -8.44 15.24 -13.64
CA GLY A 103 -9.43 15.44 -12.57
C GLY A 103 -9.31 14.36 -11.51
N ALA A 104 -8.89 13.17 -11.92
CA ALA A 104 -8.70 12.02 -11.06
C ALA A 104 -7.46 11.19 -11.43
N LEU A 105 -6.75 10.73 -10.41
CA LEU A 105 -5.72 9.70 -10.48
C LEU A 105 -6.24 8.42 -9.86
N LEU A 106 -6.46 7.40 -10.68
CA LEU A 106 -6.88 6.07 -10.25
C LEU A 106 -5.66 5.15 -10.16
N VAL A 107 -5.41 4.59 -8.98
CA VAL A 107 -4.26 3.72 -8.73
C VAL A 107 -4.71 2.28 -8.77
N ALA A 108 -4.30 1.55 -9.81
CA ALA A 108 -4.54 0.12 -9.93
C ALA A 108 -3.37 -0.67 -9.32
N GLY A 109 -3.55 -1.09 -8.08
CA GLY A 109 -2.49 -1.69 -7.28
C GLY A 109 -2.94 -2.16 -5.91
N GLY A 110 -1.96 -2.41 -5.02
CA GLY A 110 -2.21 -2.68 -3.60
C GLY A 110 -2.02 -1.45 -2.73
N ASP A 111 -2.17 -1.62 -1.41
CA ASP A 111 -2.08 -0.52 -0.43
C ASP A 111 -0.76 0.28 -0.56
N GLY A 112 0.38 -0.39 -0.75
CA GLY A 112 1.67 0.30 -0.96
C GLY A 112 1.74 1.14 -2.25
N SER A 113 1.07 0.71 -3.33
CA SER A 113 0.95 1.53 -4.55
C SER A 113 0.11 2.77 -4.32
N VAL A 114 -0.97 2.65 -3.52
CA VAL A 114 -1.77 3.81 -3.15
C VAL A 114 -0.97 4.74 -2.24
N ASN A 115 -0.19 4.22 -1.29
CA ASN A 115 0.70 5.05 -0.47
C ASN A 115 1.74 5.81 -1.33
N GLU A 116 2.32 5.18 -2.36
CA GLU A 116 3.19 5.89 -3.32
C GLU A 116 2.46 7.05 -4.00
N ALA A 117 1.20 6.88 -4.41
CA ALA A 117 0.42 7.96 -4.99
C ALA A 117 0.12 9.06 -3.97
N VAL A 118 -0.31 8.70 -2.76
CA VAL A 118 -0.58 9.65 -1.66
C VAL A 118 0.64 10.53 -1.38
N ARG A 119 1.83 9.93 -1.30
CA ARG A 119 3.11 10.65 -1.17
C ARG A 119 3.30 11.67 -2.27
N GLY A 120 3.05 11.27 -3.51
CA GLY A 120 3.22 12.16 -4.64
C GLY A 120 2.19 13.28 -4.67
N LEU A 121 0.94 12.99 -4.33
CA LEU A 121 -0.14 13.98 -4.27
C LEU A 121 0.10 15.03 -3.18
N LEU A 122 0.51 14.61 -1.99
CA LEU A 122 0.82 15.55 -0.88
C LEU A 122 2.02 16.43 -1.19
N ALA A 123 3.00 15.94 -1.94
CA ALA A 123 4.15 16.73 -2.37
C ALA A 123 3.83 17.80 -3.42
N ARG A 124 2.62 17.79 -4.00
CA ARG A 124 2.21 18.79 -5.00
C ARG A 124 1.91 20.13 -4.36
N PRO A 125 2.34 21.25 -4.96
CA PRO A 125 1.77 22.54 -4.69
C PRO A 125 0.42 22.70 -5.42
N GLY A 126 -0.55 23.34 -4.76
CA GLY A 126 -1.83 23.72 -5.37
C GLY A 126 -2.82 22.56 -5.55
N PRO A 127 -3.76 22.66 -6.53
CA PRO A 127 -4.83 21.69 -6.70
C PRO A 127 -4.32 20.27 -6.96
N ARG A 128 -4.94 19.30 -6.29
CA ARG A 128 -4.62 17.88 -6.39
C ARG A 128 -5.75 17.15 -7.13
N PRO A 129 -5.44 16.18 -8.01
CA PRO A 129 -6.47 15.31 -8.58
C PRO A 129 -7.12 14.49 -7.46
N LYS A 130 -8.39 14.12 -7.67
CA LYS A 130 -9.08 13.17 -6.81
C LYS A 130 -8.38 11.81 -6.87
N LEU A 131 -8.14 11.17 -5.73
CA LEU A 131 -7.54 9.86 -5.64
C LEU A 131 -8.61 8.76 -5.76
N GLY A 132 -8.42 7.83 -6.69
CA GLY A 132 -9.21 6.61 -6.77
C GLY A 132 -8.36 5.36 -6.55
N VAL A 133 -8.97 4.32 -5.97
CA VAL A 133 -8.29 3.05 -5.73
C VAL A 133 -8.95 1.97 -6.59
N VAL A 134 -8.14 1.30 -7.42
CA VAL A 134 -8.55 0.10 -8.17
C VAL A 134 -7.85 -1.11 -7.52
N PRO A 135 -8.57 -1.87 -6.66
CA PRO A 135 -7.96 -2.79 -5.69
C PRO A 135 -7.41 -4.08 -6.32
N GLN A 136 -6.16 -4.05 -6.79
CA GLN A 136 -5.46 -5.18 -7.42
C GLN A 136 -4.44 -5.88 -6.51
N GLY A 137 -4.15 -5.36 -5.33
CA GLY A 137 -3.26 -6.00 -4.35
C GLY A 137 -3.90 -7.17 -3.60
N THR A 138 -3.14 -7.88 -2.77
CA THR A 138 -3.64 -9.06 -2.06
C THR A 138 -4.70 -8.71 -1.01
N VAL A 139 -4.53 -7.61 -0.28
CA VAL A 139 -5.33 -7.25 0.90
C VAL A 139 -6.27 -6.07 0.60
N ASN A 140 -5.72 -4.96 0.11
CA ASN A 140 -6.47 -3.74 -0.27
C ASN A 140 -7.29 -3.20 0.90
N VAL A 141 -6.65 -3.00 2.05
CA VAL A 141 -7.29 -2.51 3.27
C VAL A 141 -7.95 -1.15 3.02
N LEU A 142 -7.26 -0.23 2.33
CA LEU A 142 -7.84 1.10 2.09
C LEU A 142 -9.11 1.03 1.23
N ALA A 143 -9.17 0.11 0.25
CA ALA A 143 -10.38 -0.09 -0.53
C ALA A 143 -11.54 -0.66 0.32
N GLN A 144 -11.23 -1.47 1.35
CA GLN A 144 -12.22 -1.98 2.30
C GLN A 144 -12.74 -0.86 3.21
N GLU A 145 -11.86 0.02 3.72
CA GLU A 145 -12.22 1.22 4.49
C GLU A 145 -13.19 2.11 3.70
N LEU A 146 -12.87 2.34 2.43
CA LEU A 146 -13.66 3.17 1.51
C LEU A 146 -14.87 2.44 0.91
N ARG A 147 -15.10 1.18 1.31
CA ARG A 147 -16.20 0.31 0.87
C ARG A 147 -16.30 0.17 -0.66
N LEU A 148 -15.15 0.16 -1.33
CA LEU A 148 -15.11 0.08 -2.78
C LEU A 148 -15.49 -1.33 -3.27
N PRO A 149 -16.34 -1.43 -4.30
CA PRO A 149 -16.72 -2.70 -4.88
C PRO A 149 -15.53 -3.34 -5.60
N LYS A 150 -15.62 -4.67 -5.76
CA LYS A 150 -14.63 -5.46 -6.52
C LYS A 150 -15.02 -5.64 -7.99
N ASP A 151 -16.22 -5.18 -8.36
CA ASP A 151 -16.70 -5.18 -9.75
C ASP A 151 -16.25 -3.89 -10.47
N GLY A 152 -15.78 -4.04 -11.70
CA GLY A 152 -15.20 -2.94 -12.47
C GLY A 152 -16.22 -1.89 -12.90
N ALA A 153 -17.43 -2.31 -13.27
CA ALA A 153 -18.49 -1.39 -13.68
C ALA A 153 -19.01 -0.61 -12.48
N ALA A 154 -19.31 -1.29 -11.37
CA ALA A 154 -19.72 -0.64 -10.12
C ALA A 154 -18.66 0.35 -9.60
N LEU A 155 -17.37 -0.01 -9.72
CA LEU A 155 -16.29 0.88 -9.32
C LEU A 155 -16.17 2.11 -10.25
N ALA A 156 -16.34 1.93 -11.56
CA ALA A 156 -16.39 3.03 -12.51
C ALA A 156 -17.57 3.97 -12.23
N GLU A 157 -18.74 3.47 -11.84
CA GLU A 157 -19.88 4.32 -11.45
C GLU A 157 -19.55 5.23 -10.27
N ILE A 158 -18.80 4.75 -9.28
CA ILE A 158 -18.35 5.60 -8.16
C ILE A 158 -17.47 6.74 -8.67
N PHE A 159 -16.53 6.43 -9.57
CA PHE A 159 -15.65 7.44 -10.16
C PHE A 159 -16.41 8.46 -11.01
N LEU A 160 -17.40 8.01 -11.79
CA LEU A 160 -18.24 8.86 -12.64
C LEU A 160 -19.15 9.79 -11.83
N ARG A 161 -19.65 9.34 -10.68
CA ARG A 161 -20.46 10.18 -9.78
C ARG A 161 -19.67 11.36 -9.22
N GLY A 162 -18.34 11.28 -9.17
CA GLY A 162 -17.50 12.40 -8.75
C GLY A 162 -17.46 12.65 -7.24
N ALA A 163 -18.25 11.92 -6.44
CA ALA A 163 -18.35 12.10 -5.00
C ALA A 163 -17.08 11.60 -4.29
N THR A 164 -16.52 12.45 -3.44
CA THR A 164 -15.31 12.17 -2.67
C THR A 164 -15.54 12.38 -1.19
N LYS A 165 -14.66 11.78 -0.38
CA LYS A 165 -14.51 12.05 1.04
C LYS A 165 -13.09 12.58 1.28
N PRO A 166 -12.86 13.38 2.32
CA PRO A 166 -11.50 13.68 2.73
C PRO A 166 -10.81 12.38 3.17
N LEU A 167 -9.59 12.16 2.73
CA LEU A 167 -8.67 11.14 3.20
C LEU A 167 -7.67 11.81 4.12
N TYR A 168 -7.81 11.52 5.41
CA TYR A 168 -6.85 11.93 6.42
C TYR A 168 -5.73 10.91 6.46
N VAL A 169 -4.49 11.39 6.54
CA VAL A 169 -3.30 10.54 6.60
C VAL A 169 -2.49 10.87 7.85
N GLY A 170 -1.79 9.88 8.37
CA GLY A 170 -0.78 10.13 9.39
C GLY A 170 0.59 10.32 8.75
N LEU A 171 1.50 10.94 9.48
CA LEU A 171 2.92 11.08 9.15
C LEU A 171 3.73 10.34 10.21
N ALA A 172 4.74 9.60 9.79
CA ALA A 172 5.74 8.99 10.65
C ALA A 172 7.13 9.45 10.19
N ASN A 173 7.83 10.25 10.99
CA ASN A 173 9.07 10.94 10.58
C ASN A 173 8.91 11.67 9.22
N GLY A 174 7.79 12.38 9.04
CA GLY A 174 7.42 13.07 7.79
C GLY A 174 7.01 12.16 6.63
N ARG A 175 7.04 10.83 6.79
CA ARG A 175 6.59 9.88 5.76
C ARG A 175 5.10 9.59 5.95
N PRO A 176 4.24 9.82 4.94
CA PRO A 176 2.81 9.57 5.10
C PRO A 176 2.48 8.08 5.13
N PHE A 177 1.47 7.73 5.92
CA PHE A 177 0.82 6.44 6.01
C PHE A 177 -0.70 6.60 5.94
N THR A 178 -1.38 5.70 5.24
CA THR A 178 -2.84 5.72 5.07
C THR A 178 -3.56 4.75 5.99
N LEU A 179 -2.85 3.74 6.49
CA LEU A 179 -3.42 2.69 7.33
C LEU A 179 -2.87 2.79 8.74
N MET A 180 -1.55 2.70 8.91
CA MET A 180 -0.93 2.65 10.23
C MET A 180 0.58 2.86 10.23
N ALA A 181 1.08 3.31 11.38
CA ALA A 181 2.47 3.21 11.78
C ALA A 181 2.58 2.36 13.06
N SER A 182 3.67 1.64 13.26
CA SER A 182 3.87 0.92 14.53
C SER A 182 5.33 0.81 14.91
N ALA A 183 5.58 0.51 16.18
CA ALA A 183 6.89 0.19 16.73
C ALA A 183 6.82 -1.02 17.69
N GLY A 184 7.94 -1.72 17.83
CA GLY A 184 8.04 -2.91 18.68
C GLY A 184 7.68 -4.20 17.94
N LEU A 185 6.97 -5.12 18.61
CA LEU A 185 6.69 -6.47 18.12
C LEU A 185 6.14 -6.50 16.68
N ASP A 186 5.13 -5.67 16.38
CA ASP A 186 4.52 -5.61 15.05
C ASP A 186 5.53 -5.22 13.96
N ALA A 187 6.31 -4.18 14.22
CA ALA A 187 7.32 -3.70 13.29
C ALA A 187 8.49 -4.69 13.12
N GLU A 188 8.85 -5.47 14.13
CA GLU A 188 9.85 -6.54 13.99
C GLU A 188 9.35 -7.67 13.08
N VAL A 189 8.05 -7.98 13.14
CA VAL A 189 7.41 -8.93 12.19
C VAL A 189 7.50 -8.39 10.78
N VAL A 190 7.11 -7.13 10.57
CA VAL A 190 7.19 -6.47 9.26
C VAL A 190 8.62 -6.46 8.73
N LYS A 191 9.60 -6.02 9.54
CA LYS A 191 11.03 -6.04 9.21
C LYS A 191 11.50 -7.43 8.79
N THR A 192 11.12 -8.45 9.54
CA THR A 192 11.50 -9.84 9.25
C THR A 192 10.93 -10.33 7.91
N VAL A 193 9.68 -9.99 7.59
CA VAL A 193 9.07 -10.36 6.30
C VAL A 193 9.69 -9.57 5.15
N ASP A 194 9.92 -8.27 5.34
CA ASP A 194 10.35 -7.37 4.28
C ASP A 194 11.83 -7.60 3.90
N ILE A 195 12.69 -7.82 4.90
CA ILE A 195 14.10 -8.19 4.70
C ILE A 195 14.24 -9.67 4.30
N GLY A 196 13.39 -10.54 4.84
CA GLY A 196 13.63 -11.98 4.92
C GLY A 196 13.41 -12.83 3.68
N ARG A 197 12.77 -12.30 2.61
CA ARG A 197 12.74 -12.82 1.20
C ARG A 197 11.52 -12.24 0.48
N LYS A 198 11.71 -11.25 -0.40
CA LYS A 198 10.65 -10.63 -1.23
C LYS A 198 9.79 -11.65 -2.01
N ARG A 199 10.38 -12.78 -2.45
CA ARG A 199 9.62 -13.87 -3.09
C ARG A 199 8.64 -14.56 -2.14
N LEU A 200 8.99 -14.73 -0.87
CA LEU A 200 8.13 -15.37 0.12
C LEU A 200 6.93 -14.49 0.48
N LYS A 201 7.14 -13.17 0.65
CA LYS A 201 6.05 -12.17 0.80
C LYS A 201 5.03 -12.29 -0.33
N ARG A 202 5.50 -12.44 -1.57
CA ARG A 202 4.66 -12.53 -2.77
C ARG A 202 3.86 -13.84 -2.89
N HIS A 203 4.41 -14.96 -2.43
CA HIS A 203 3.77 -16.28 -2.58
C HIS A 203 2.97 -16.73 -1.36
N LEU A 204 3.40 -16.37 -0.15
CA LEU A 204 2.75 -16.80 1.10
C LEU A 204 1.85 -15.73 1.72
N GLY A 205 1.95 -14.46 1.29
CA GLY A 205 1.11 -13.37 1.78
C GLY A 205 1.01 -13.35 3.32
N ARG A 206 -0.21 -13.52 3.85
CA ARG A 206 -0.51 -13.54 5.30
C ARG A 206 0.24 -14.63 6.07
N LEU A 207 0.53 -15.77 5.45
CA LEU A 207 1.25 -16.87 6.11
C LEU A 207 2.71 -16.50 6.43
N ALA A 208 3.35 -15.67 5.58
CA ALA A 208 4.71 -15.19 5.87
C ALA A 208 4.75 -14.34 7.16
N TYR A 209 3.73 -13.49 7.37
CA TYR A 209 3.60 -12.68 8.58
C TYR A 209 3.33 -13.55 9.82
N ALA A 210 2.45 -14.55 9.71
CA ALA A 210 2.18 -15.48 10.82
C ALA A 210 3.43 -16.27 11.24
N LEU A 211 4.21 -16.78 10.28
CA LEU A 211 5.46 -17.50 10.55
C LEU A 211 6.53 -16.58 11.16
N ALA A 212 6.64 -15.35 10.67
CA ALA A 212 7.56 -14.36 11.23
C ALA A 212 7.17 -14.00 12.68
N ALA A 213 5.88 -13.78 12.95
CA ALA A 213 5.35 -13.56 14.30
C ALA A 213 5.66 -14.73 15.23
N ALA A 214 5.40 -15.97 14.81
CA ALA A 214 5.71 -17.16 15.61
C ALA A 214 7.21 -17.27 15.93
N LYS A 215 8.08 -17.00 14.94
CA LYS A 215 9.54 -17.03 15.14
C LYS A 215 10.03 -15.95 16.11
N ILE A 216 9.49 -14.74 16.01
CA ILE A 216 9.82 -13.64 16.93
C ILE A 216 9.29 -13.95 18.33
N PHE A 217 8.07 -14.48 18.42
CA PHE A 217 7.48 -14.91 19.68
C PHE A 217 8.35 -15.96 20.39
N ALA A 218 8.80 -16.98 19.64
CA ALA A 218 9.64 -18.06 20.17
C ALA A 218 11.04 -17.61 20.62
N ARG A 219 11.56 -16.51 20.06
CA ARG A 219 12.86 -15.95 20.48
C ARG A 219 12.79 -15.22 21.82
N GLY A 220 11.60 -14.75 22.22
CA GLY A 220 11.41 -13.94 23.41
C GLY A 220 12.14 -12.59 23.34
N GLY A 221 12.09 -11.84 24.45
CA GLY A 221 12.82 -10.58 24.57
C GLY A 221 12.25 -9.46 23.70
N PHE A 222 11.01 -9.02 23.98
CA PHE A 222 10.44 -7.84 23.34
C PHE A 222 10.88 -6.59 24.12
N PRO A 223 11.75 -5.75 23.54
CA PRO A 223 12.09 -4.48 24.17
C PRO A 223 10.84 -3.64 24.36
N ASP A 224 10.83 -2.86 25.44
CA ASP A 224 9.75 -1.92 25.68
C ASP A 224 9.83 -0.76 24.69
N ILE A 225 8.65 -0.38 24.21
CA ILE A 225 8.39 0.87 23.51
C ILE A 225 7.73 1.80 24.51
N GLU A 226 8.33 2.96 24.70
CA GLU A 226 7.76 4.09 25.42
C GLU A 226 7.03 4.96 24.41
N ALA A 227 5.73 5.09 24.57
CA ALA A 227 4.90 5.97 23.76
C ALA A 227 4.54 7.21 24.59
N GLU A 228 5.02 8.36 24.16
CA GLU A 228 4.64 9.66 24.67
C GLU A 228 3.61 10.27 23.71
N THR A 229 2.43 10.65 24.20
CA THR A 229 1.33 11.16 23.36
C THR A 229 0.69 12.41 23.96
N ASP A 230 -0.15 13.08 23.18
CA ASP A 230 -1.01 14.16 23.67
C ASP A 230 -2.13 13.69 24.63
N ALA A 231 -2.36 12.38 24.76
CA ALA A 231 -3.31 11.77 25.69
C ALA A 231 -2.62 11.09 26.90
N GLY A 232 -1.31 11.26 27.07
CA GLY A 232 -0.51 10.68 28.14
C GLY A 232 0.58 9.72 27.64
N ALA A 233 1.30 9.12 28.58
CA ALA A 233 2.40 8.22 28.29
C ALA A 233 2.07 6.77 28.68
N LEU A 234 2.58 5.81 27.94
CA LEU A 234 2.49 4.39 28.28
C LEU A 234 3.70 3.61 27.80
N ARG A 235 3.97 2.50 28.47
CA ARG A 235 4.99 1.53 28.09
C ARG A 235 4.31 0.26 27.56
N ALA A 236 4.79 -0.26 26.44
CA ALA A 236 4.21 -1.42 25.79
C ALA A 236 5.23 -2.22 24.99
N LYS A 237 4.92 -3.49 24.70
CA LYS A 237 5.74 -4.36 23.82
C LYS A 237 5.45 -4.13 22.33
N CYS A 238 4.27 -3.60 22.05
CA CYS A 238 3.80 -3.28 20.71
C CYS A 238 2.94 -2.03 20.79
N VAL A 239 3.20 -1.07 19.92
CA VAL A 239 2.37 0.13 19.77
C VAL A 239 2.04 0.29 18.31
N VAL A 240 0.75 0.28 17.98
CA VAL A 240 0.24 0.55 16.64
C VAL A 240 -0.57 1.85 16.68
N VAL A 241 -0.18 2.82 15.88
CA VAL A 241 -0.93 4.04 15.63
C VAL A 241 -1.68 3.88 14.31
N ALA A 242 -2.99 3.70 14.41
CA ALA A 242 -3.89 3.40 13.32
C ALA A 242 -4.63 4.65 12.83
N LYS A 243 -4.68 4.78 11.50
CA LYS A 243 -5.60 5.64 10.76
C LYS A 243 -6.81 4.85 10.25
N SER A 244 -6.60 3.58 9.91
CA SER A 244 -7.63 2.64 9.42
C SER A 244 -8.22 1.78 10.54
N ARG A 245 -9.50 1.42 10.38
CA ARG A 245 -10.19 0.45 11.25
C ARG A 245 -9.59 -0.95 11.16
N TYR A 246 -9.14 -1.30 9.96
CA TYR A 246 -8.70 -2.64 9.62
C TYR A 246 -7.17 -2.78 9.57
N TYR A 247 -6.64 -3.96 9.91
CA TYR A 247 -5.22 -4.32 9.85
C TYR A 247 -5.01 -5.60 9.04
N GLY A 248 -4.27 -5.55 7.93
CA GLY A 248 -3.86 -6.77 7.22
C GLY A 248 -5.00 -7.65 6.68
N GLY A 249 -6.18 -7.06 6.44
CA GLY A 249 -7.39 -7.73 5.96
C GLY A 249 -8.62 -7.17 6.64
N ASN A 250 -9.65 -7.99 6.83
CA ASN A 250 -10.90 -7.64 7.51
C ASN A 250 -10.82 -7.69 9.04
N TYR A 251 -9.62 -7.59 9.59
CA TYR A 251 -9.31 -7.69 11.00
C TYR A 251 -9.41 -6.32 11.65
N VAL A 252 -10.25 -6.16 12.67
CA VAL A 252 -10.48 -4.87 13.30
C VAL A 252 -9.38 -4.60 14.34
N ILE A 253 -8.57 -3.58 14.10
CA ILE A 253 -7.57 -3.11 15.07
C ILE A 253 -8.13 -2.02 15.98
N ASP A 254 -9.01 -1.16 15.47
CA ASP A 254 -9.83 -0.25 16.27
C ASP A 254 -11.10 0.10 15.49
N ALA A 255 -12.27 -0.25 16.04
CA ALA A 255 -13.56 0.05 15.42
C ALA A 255 -13.87 1.55 15.29
N SER A 256 -13.18 2.40 16.06
CA SER A 256 -13.35 3.86 16.04
C SER A 256 -12.42 4.59 15.06
N ALA A 257 -11.39 3.93 14.55
CA ALA A 257 -10.52 4.51 13.53
C ALA A 257 -11.27 4.63 12.19
N ASP A 258 -11.11 5.76 11.51
CA ASP A 258 -11.79 6.08 10.26
C ASP A 258 -10.84 6.92 9.39
N VAL A 259 -10.48 6.41 8.22
CA VAL A 259 -9.58 7.10 7.28
C VAL A 259 -10.16 8.41 6.75
N THR A 260 -11.48 8.62 6.90
CA THR A 260 -12.21 9.79 6.41
C THR A 260 -12.50 10.84 7.49
N ARG A 261 -12.00 10.64 8.70
CA ARG A 261 -12.12 11.58 9.82
C ARG A 261 -10.76 11.97 10.37
N PRO A 262 -10.62 13.16 10.98
CA PRO A 262 -9.43 13.51 11.72
C PRO A 262 -9.27 12.58 12.93
N GLY A 263 -8.05 12.49 13.43
CA GLY A 263 -7.62 11.72 14.58
C GLY A 263 -6.82 10.48 14.18
N LEU A 264 -5.95 10.09 15.11
CA LEU A 264 -5.25 8.82 15.11
C LEU A 264 -5.70 8.01 16.33
N SER A 265 -5.62 6.69 16.22
CA SER A 265 -5.86 5.81 17.35
C SER A 265 -4.60 5.02 17.69
N LEU A 266 -4.15 5.09 18.93
CA LEU A 266 -3.08 4.28 19.44
C LEU A 266 -3.67 3.03 20.09
N VAL A 267 -3.23 1.86 19.63
CA VAL A 267 -3.50 0.55 20.24
C VAL A 267 -2.19 -0.05 20.71
N ALA A 268 -2.09 -0.31 22.00
CA ALA A 268 -0.88 -0.80 22.65
C ALA A 268 -1.10 -2.14 23.32
N LEU A 269 -0.15 -3.06 23.13
CA LEU A 269 -0.07 -4.31 23.86
C LEU A 269 0.98 -4.15 24.97
N THR A 270 0.52 -3.98 26.21
CA THR A 270 1.39 -3.69 27.36
C THR A 270 2.23 -4.89 27.79
N GLU A 271 1.70 -6.09 27.58
CA GLU A 271 2.33 -7.34 27.98
C GLU A 271 2.25 -8.38 26.87
N VAL A 272 3.31 -9.17 26.72
CA VAL A 272 3.33 -10.29 25.79
C VAL A 272 3.45 -11.57 26.58
N SER A 273 2.37 -12.35 26.56
CA SER A 273 2.27 -13.70 27.11
C SER A 273 1.47 -14.57 26.13
N PRO A 274 1.54 -15.92 26.22
CA PRO A 274 0.68 -16.77 25.40
C PRO A 274 -0.82 -16.46 25.56
N ARG A 275 -1.25 -16.05 26.76
CA ARG A 275 -2.62 -15.59 27.02
C ARG A 275 -2.92 -14.26 26.34
N ALA A 276 -2.00 -13.30 26.40
CA ALA A 276 -2.14 -12.02 25.72
C ALA A 276 -2.16 -12.17 24.19
N ALA A 277 -1.37 -13.09 23.64
CA ALA A 277 -1.38 -13.43 22.22
C ALA A 277 -2.71 -14.07 21.80
N LEU A 278 -3.26 -14.98 22.60
CA LEU A 278 -4.57 -15.57 22.38
C LEU A 278 -5.69 -14.51 22.47
N ALA A 279 -5.61 -13.61 23.46
CA ALA A 279 -6.55 -12.53 23.65
C ALA A 279 -6.51 -11.53 22.47
N LEU A 280 -5.31 -11.16 22.01
CA LEU A 280 -5.12 -10.33 20.83
C LEU A 280 -5.67 -11.00 19.56
N PHE A 281 -5.44 -12.30 19.39
CA PHE A 281 -6.00 -13.04 18.26
C PHE A 281 -7.55 -13.04 18.29
N ARG A 282 -8.16 -13.30 19.46
CA ARG A 282 -9.62 -13.21 19.65
C ARG A 282 -10.11 -11.80 19.36
N TYR A 283 -9.41 -10.78 19.84
CA TYR A 283 -9.76 -9.38 19.58
C TYR A 283 -9.77 -9.10 18.08
N VAL A 284 -8.66 -9.39 17.40
CA VAL A 284 -8.48 -9.16 15.96
C VAL A 284 -9.54 -9.91 15.13
N ALA A 285 -9.93 -11.12 15.55
CA ALA A 285 -10.93 -11.94 14.86
C ALA A 285 -12.38 -11.48 15.12
N THR A 286 -12.70 -10.97 16.32
CA THR A 286 -14.07 -10.64 16.74
C THR A 286 -14.38 -9.14 16.78
N GLY A 287 -13.34 -8.30 16.75
CA GLY A 287 -13.41 -6.86 16.94
C GLY A 287 -13.82 -6.42 18.34
N ARG A 288 -13.83 -7.32 19.34
CA ARG A 288 -14.25 -7.01 20.72
C ARG A 288 -13.03 -6.87 21.64
N LEU A 289 -12.73 -5.63 22.06
CA LEU A 289 -11.61 -5.31 22.97
C LEU A 289 -11.85 -5.76 24.41
N ASP A 290 -13.10 -5.98 24.79
CA ASP A 290 -13.57 -5.78 26.17
C ASP A 290 -13.14 -6.83 27.21
N GLU A 291 -12.14 -7.68 26.93
CA GLU A 291 -11.72 -8.74 27.87
C GLU A 291 -10.20 -8.82 28.10
N ALA A 292 -9.38 -8.02 27.41
CA ALA A 292 -7.93 -8.14 27.48
C ALA A 292 -7.28 -6.94 28.21
N GLY A 293 -7.07 -7.04 29.52
CA GLY A 293 -6.39 -5.99 30.32
C GLY A 293 -4.97 -5.62 29.84
N CYS A 294 -4.40 -6.41 28.92
CA CYS A 294 -3.11 -6.14 28.27
C CYS A 294 -3.20 -5.24 27.02
N VAL A 295 -4.40 -4.87 26.57
CA VAL A 295 -4.60 -3.97 25.42
C VAL A 295 -5.09 -2.62 25.90
N LYS A 296 -4.33 -1.56 25.61
CA LYS A 296 -4.71 -0.18 25.88
C LYS A 296 -5.01 0.55 24.58
N ARG A 297 -5.99 1.45 24.62
CA ARG A 297 -6.39 2.27 23.47
C ARG A 297 -6.47 3.73 23.86
N LEU A 298 -5.90 4.61 23.04
CA LEU A 298 -5.94 6.06 23.22
C LEU A 298 -6.29 6.73 21.90
N ALA A 299 -7.22 7.69 21.92
CA ALA A 299 -7.38 8.64 20.82
C ALA A 299 -6.29 9.71 20.94
N ILE A 300 -5.53 9.94 19.88
CA ILE A 300 -4.36 10.82 19.88
C ILE A 300 -4.28 11.63 18.59
N ARG A 301 -3.51 12.72 18.61
CA ARG A 301 -3.12 13.46 17.39
C ARG A 301 -1.63 13.37 17.11
N LYS A 302 -0.82 13.11 18.14
CA LYS A 302 0.62 12.96 18.03
C LYS A 302 1.15 11.92 19.00
N ALA A 303 2.20 11.23 18.60
CA ALA A 303 2.93 10.30 19.45
C ALA A 303 4.41 10.28 19.10
N THR A 304 5.26 10.16 20.10
CA THR A 304 6.66 9.80 19.93
C THR A 304 6.88 8.42 20.51
N LEU A 305 7.30 7.47 19.68
CA LEU A 305 7.58 6.10 20.10
C LEU A 305 9.10 5.95 20.23
N ARG A 306 9.59 5.66 21.44
CA ARG A 306 11.01 5.47 21.78
C ARG A 306 11.26 4.05 22.26
N GLY A 307 12.46 3.54 22.05
CA GLY A 307 12.86 2.22 22.54
C GLY A 307 13.77 1.50 21.56
N ALA A 308 14.35 0.38 21.99
CA ALA A 308 15.04 -0.51 21.07
C ALA A 308 13.99 -1.25 20.24
N GLY A 309 14.06 -1.17 18.91
CA GLY A 309 13.15 -1.94 18.06
C GLY A 309 12.89 -1.29 16.71
N ALA A 310 12.33 -2.09 15.81
CA ALA A 310 11.84 -1.65 14.52
C ALA A 310 10.63 -0.71 14.62
N ALA A 311 10.46 0.07 13.56
CA ALA A 311 9.26 0.80 13.20
C ALA A 311 8.84 0.45 11.76
N GLN A 312 7.55 0.56 11.47
CA GLN A 312 6.96 0.30 10.16
C GLN A 312 5.86 1.29 9.82
N ILE A 313 5.58 1.44 8.52
CA ILE A 313 4.41 2.16 7.99
C ILE A 313 3.73 1.31 6.92
N ASP A 314 2.40 1.19 6.98
CA ASP A 314 1.56 0.48 6.00
C ASP A 314 2.08 -0.91 5.59
N GLY A 315 2.74 -1.63 6.51
CA GLY A 315 3.30 -2.97 6.27
C GLY A 315 4.67 -3.00 5.59
N ASP A 316 5.34 -1.84 5.48
CA ASP A 316 6.71 -1.67 5.00
C ASP A 316 7.63 -1.17 6.12
N TYR A 317 8.86 -1.68 6.16
CA TYR A 317 9.83 -1.34 7.20
C TYR A 317 10.28 0.13 7.08
N LEU A 318 10.15 0.89 8.17
CA LEU A 318 10.53 2.31 8.23
C LEU A 318 12.00 2.48 8.65
N GLY A 319 12.45 1.69 9.63
CA GLY A 319 13.74 1.85 10.29
C GLY A 319 13.64 1.49 11.78
N PRO A 320 14.68 1.74 12.59
CA PRO A 320 14.57 1.66 14.04
C PRO A 320 13.79 2.86 14.63
N ALA A 321 13.24 2.70 15.83
CA ALA A 321 12.79 3.81 16.66
C ALA A 321 13.98 4.71 17.08
N PRO A 322 13.78 6.01 17.41
CA PRO A 322 12.50 6.66 17.63
C PRO A 322 11.71 6.98 16.36
N VAL A 323 10.39 7.03 16.49
CA VAL A 323 9.50 7.52 15.44
C VAL A 323 8.54 8.57 16.00
N GLU A 324 8.50 9.72 15.34
CA GLU A 324 7.56 10.80 15.59
C GLU A 324 6.37 10.63 14.66
N ILE A 325 5.18 10.58 15.24
CA ILE A 325 3.93 10.36 14.55
C ILE A 325 3.01 11.55 14.80
N CYS A 326 2.40 12.06 13.73
CA CYS A 326 1.39 13.11 13.82
C CYS A 326 0.37 12.96 12.69
N GLU A 327 -0.73 13.70 12.78
CA GLU A 327 -1.64 13.89 11.64
C GLU A 327 -0.98 14.77 10.58
N ALA A 328 -1.22 14.49 9.30
CA ALA A 328 -0.93 15.47 8.27
C ALA A 328 -1.92 16.64 8.36
N GLU A 329 -1.42 17.85 8.10
CA GLU A 329 -2.25 19.06 8.07
C GLU A 329 -3.23 19.07 6.89
N GLU A 330 -2.82 18.44 5.78
CA GLU A 330 -3.58 18.40 4.54
C GLU A 330 -4.24 17.04 4.32
N THR A 331 -5.46 17.07 3.80
CA THR A 331 -6.20 15.89 3.34
C THR A 331 -6.13 15.75 1.83
N LEU A 332 -6.44 14.55 1.33
CA LEU A 332 -6.66 14.31 -0.09
C LEU A 332 -8.12 14.01 -0.35
N ASP A 333 -8.67 14.43 -1.49
CA ASP A 333 -9.99 13.96 -1.90
C ASP A 333 -9.88 12.53 -2.43
N VAL A 334 -10.61 11.59 -1.84
CA VAL A 334 -10.62 10.19 -2.26
C VAL A 334 -12.03 9.73 -2.63
N PHE A 335 -12.16 8.97 -3.71
CA PHE A 335 -13.41 8.32 -4.08
C PHE A 335 -13.79 7.26 -3.04
N ALA A 336 -15.05 7.24 -2.63
CA ALA A 336 -15.59 6.30 -1.66
C ALA A 336 -17.04 5.93 -2.02
N ALA A 337 -17.49 4.77 -1.55
CA ALA A 337 -18.90 4.38 -1.63
C ALA A 337 -19.76 5.02 -0.51
#